data_AF-A0A537EN37-F1
#
_entry.id   AF-A0A537EN37-F1
#
_cell.length_a   1.000
_cell.length_b   1.000
_cell.length_c   1.000
_cell.angle_alpha   90.00
_cell.angle_beta   90.00
_cell.angle_gamma   90.00
#
_symmetry.space_group_name_H-M   'P 1'
#
loop_
_entity.id
_entity.type
_entity.pdbx_description
1 polymer ?
#
loop_
_entity_poly.entity_id
_entity_poly.type
_entity_poly.pdbx_seq_one_letter_code
_entity_poly.pdbx_strand_id
1 'polypeptide(L)'
;MAELKVYLSDSLNEKFRRLAMSIYGFGRGSISKAAEAAFTEWCMEHESPVPAKTASRPENARGQAGTESGIDPDERNKAGTEHRPELHEKT
;
A
#
# COMPACT_ATOMS: atom_id res chain seq x y z
N MET A 1 2.96 21.32 6.44
CA MET A 1 1.67 20.58 6.42
C MET A 1 1.40 20.15 4.99
N ALA A 2 0.76 19.01 4.80
CA ALA A 2 0.29 18.57 3.50
C ALA A 2 -1.00 19.32 3.11
N GLU A 3 -1.31 19.37 1.81
CA GLU A 3 -2.54 19.96 1.28
C GLU A 3 -3.44 18.86 0.70
N LEU A 4 -4.74 18.96 0.97
CA LEU A 4 -5.78 18.12 0.38
C LEU A 4 -6.88 19.01 -0.19
N LYS A 5 -7.15 18.90 -1.49
CA LYS A 5 -8.25 19.62 -2.14
C LYS A 5 -9.50 18.74 -2.13
N VAL A 6 -10.56 19.22 -1.49
CA VAL A 6 -11.84 18.51 -1.37
C VAL A 6 -12.93 19.33 -2.02
N TYR A 7 -13.78 18.67 -2.81
CA TYR A 7 -14.98 19.27 -3.38
C TYR A 7 -16.17 18.93 -2.49
N LEU A 8 -16.93 19.95 -2.10
CA LEU A 8 -18.11 19.85 -1.26
C LEU A 8 -19.28 20.52 -1.96
N SER A 9 -20.50 20.11 -1.63
CA SER A 9 -21.67 20.91 -2.02
C SER A 9 -21.61 22.30 -1.37
N ASP A 10 -22.16 23.31 -2.04
CA ASP A 10 -22.14 24.70 -1.55
C ASP A 10 -22.74 24.80 -0.15
N SER A 11 -23.88 24.13 0.05
CA SER A 11 -24.59 24.12 1.33
C SER A 11 -23.76 23.54 2.49
N LEU A 12 -22.94 22.51 2.22
CA LEU A 12 -22.09 21.90 3.23
C LEU A 12 -20.85 22.76 3.51
N ASN A 13 -20.23 23.31 2.47
CA ASN A 13 -19.09 24.23 2.60
C ASN A 13 -19.47 25.47 3.43
N GLU A 14 -20.65 26.04 3.19
CA GLU A 14 -21.13 27.19 3.95
C GLU A 14 -21.35 26.85 5.44
N LYS A 15 -22.07 25.76 5.71
CA LYS A 15 -22.29 25.28 7.10
C LYS A 15 -20.98 25.01 7.81
N PHE A 16 -20.05 24.30 7.15
CA PHE A 16 -18.75 23.95 7.71
C PHE A 16 -17.94 25.20 8.06
N ARG A 17 -17.84 26.17 7.15
CA ARG A 17 -17.11 27.43 7.38
C ARG A 17 -17.69 28.21 8.55
N ARG A 18 -19.01 28.35 8.63
CA ARG A 18 -19.69 29.05 9.74
C ARG A 18 -19.39 28.39 11.07
N LEU A 19 -19.51 27.06 11.16
CA LEU A 19 -19.23 26.31 12.39
C LEU A 19 -17.75 26.37 12.77
N ALA A 20 -16.85 26.17 11.81
CA ALA A 20 -15.41 26.25 12.05
C ALA A 20 -15.01 27.62 12.62
N MET A 21 -15.56 28.71 12.05
CA MET A 21 -15.31 30.06 12.56
C MET A 21 -15.96 30.32 13.92
N SER A 22 -17.15 29.75 14.16
CA SER A 22 -17.84 29.88 15.46
C SER A 22 -17.10 29.18 16.59
N ILE A 23 -16.47 28.02 16.32
CA ILE A 23 -15.80 27.20 17.34
C ILE A 23 -14.33 27.64 17.52
N TYR A 24 -13.60 27.84 16.42
CA TYR A 24 -12.16 28.10 16.44
C TYR A 24 -11.79 29.58 16.21
N GLY A 25 -12.80 30.45 16.00
CA GLY A 25 -12.62 31.87 15.76
C GLY A 25 -12.48 32.27 14.29
N PHE A 26 -12.50 33.58 14.04
CA PHE A 26 -12.49 34.19 12.70
C PHE A 26 -11.06 34.43 12.15
N GLY A 27 -10.08 33.64 12.58
CA GLY A 27 -8.68 33.77 12.23
C GLY A 27 -8.22 32.88 11.06
N ARG A 28 -6.98 33.10 10.60
CA ARG A 28 -6.32 32.17 9.68
C ARG A 28 -6.23 30.77 10.31
N GLY A 29 -6.63 29.76 9.55
CA GLY A 29 -6.47 28.36 9.93
C GLY A 29 -7.64 27.75 10.72
N SER A 30 -8.71 28.49 11.03
CA SER A 30 -9.90 27.91 11.69
C SER A 30 -10.53 26.77 10.87
N ILE A 31 -10.62 26.95 9.55
CA ILE A 31 -11.12 25.93 8.61
C ILE A 31 -10.20 24.71 8.61
N SER A 32 -8.87 24.91 8.53
CA SER A 32 -7.90 23.82 8.51
C SER A 32 -7.91 23.03 9.82
N LYS A 33 -7.99 23.71 10.97
CA LYS A 33 -8.12 23.06 12.29
C LYS A 33 -9.40 22.24 12.41
N ALA A 34 -10.53 22.79 11.98
CA ALA A 34 -11.80 22.07 11.98
C ALA A 34 -11.74 20.84 11.05
N ALA A 35 -11.09 20.96 9.90
CA ALA A 35 -10.96 19.86 8.94
C ALA A 35 -10.05 18.75 9.46
N GLU A 36 -8.91 19.12 10.06
CA GLU A 36 -8.00 18.18 10.70
C GLU A 36 -8.73 17.38 11.80
N ALA A 37 -9.44 18.06 12.71
CA ALA A 37 -10.22 17.39 13.74
C ALA A 37 -11.28 16.43 13.18
N ALA A 38 -12.04 16.86 12.16
CA ALA A 38 -13.06 16.02 11.53
C ALA A 38 -12.46 14.80 10.82
N PHE A 39 -11.34 14.96 10.12
CA PHE A 39 -10.66 13.86 9.44
C PHE A 39 -10.00 12.89 10.43
N THR A 40 -9.44 13.39 11.54
CA THR A 40 -8.92 12.54 12.61
C THR A 40 -10.01 11.65 13.19
N GLU A 41 -11.16 12.21 13.57
CA GLU A 41 -12.29 11.44 14.07
C GLU A 41 -12.80 10.42 13.05
N TRP A 42 -12.93 10.84 11.78
CA TRP A 42 -13.34 9.94 10.70
C TRP A 42 -12.37 8.75 10.55
N CYS A 43 -11.06 9.00 10.54
CA CYS A 43 -10.05 7.95 10.47
C CYS A 43 -10.11 7.03 11.69
N MET A 44 -10.24 7.58 12.91
CA MET A 44 -10.34 6.78 14.13
C MET A 44 -11.55 5.85 14.14
N GLU A 45 -12.68 6.30 13.60
CA GLU A 45 -13.89 5.49 13.49
C GLU A 45 -13.77 4.37 12.44
N HIS A 46 -12.93 4.56 11.41
CA HIS A 46 -12.87 3.68 10.23
C HIS A 46 -11.55 2.91 10.07
N GLU A 47 -10.53 3.21 10.88
CA GLU A 47 -9.35 2.37 11.00
C GLU A 47 -9.76 1.07 11.69
N SER A 48 -9.91 0.01 10.89
CA SER A 48 -10.02 -1.34 11.41
C SER A 48 -8.84 -1.62 12.34
N PRO A 49 -9.03 -2.28 13.49
CA PRO A 49 -7.92 -2.79 14.29
C PRO A 49 -7.19 -3.82 13.43
N VAL A 50 -6.15 -3.38 12.71
CA VAL A 50 -5.29 -4.29 11.97
C VAL A 50 -4.74 -5.28 12.99
N PRO A 51 -5.03 -6.59 12.88
CA PRO A 51 -4.42 -7.55 13.77
C PRO A 51 -2.92 -7.48 13.51
N ALA A 52 -2.16 -7.14 14.55
CA ALA A 52 -0.70 -7.17 14.54
C ALA A 52 -0.21 -8.60 14.25
N LYS A 53 -0.09 -8.94 12.97
CA LYS A 53 0.55 -10.16 12.46
C LYS A 53 0.96 -9.82 11.03
N THR A 54 2.19 -9.35 10.82
CA THR A 54 3.34 -10.23 10.65
C THR A 54 4.63 -9.52 11.05
N ALA A 55 4.95 -9.53 12.34
CA ALA A 55 6.34 -9.45 12.76
C ALA A 55 6.98 -10.85 12.58
N SER A 56 8.08 -10.88 11.83
CA SER A 56 9.20 -11.83 11.98
C SER A 56 9.02 -13.27 11.48
N ARG A 57 9.43 -13.54 10.24
CA ARG A 57 10.21 -14.77 9.98
C ARG A 57 11.67 -14.37 9.81
N PRO A 58 12.53 -14.53 10.83
CA PRO A 58 13.96 -14.53 10.58
C PRO A 58 14.34 -15.87 9.94
N GLU A 59 15.13 -15.72 8.90
CA GLU A 59 15.93 -16.73 8.22
C GLU A 59 16.71 -17.60 9.23
N ASN A 60 16.53 -18.92 9.18
CA ASN A 60 17.41 -19.87 9.84
C ASN A 60 18.13 -20.68 8.76
N ALA A 61 19.36 -20.26 8.45
CA ALA A 61 20.35 -21.07 7.76
C ALA A 61 21.13 -21.91 8.80
N ARG A 62 20.86 -23.23 8.86
CA ARG A 62 21.71 -24.31 9.41
C ARG A 62 20.92 -25.62 9.34
N GLY A 63 21.37 -26.77 8.84
CA GLY A 63 22.68 -27.20 8.38
C GLY A 63 22.55 -28.58 7.69
N GLN A 64 23.70 -29.11 7.31
CA GLN A 64 23.98 -30.22 6.41
C GLN A 64 23.42 -31.62 6.76
N ALA A 65 23.44 -32.44 5.69
CA ALA A 65 23.80 -33.86 5.62
C ALA A 65 22.71 -34.93 5.77
N GLY A 66 22.54 -35.70 4.68
CA GLY A 66 21.76 -36.93 4.60
C GLY A 66 21.91 -37.61 3.24
N THR A 67 23.06 -38.27 3.04
CA THR A 67 23.32 -39.51 2.29
C THR A 67 22.40 -39.93 1.12
N GLU A 68 23.01 -39.96 -0.06
CA GLU A 68 22.97 -41.00 -1.10
C GLU A 68 21.82 -42.04 -1.10
N SER A 69 21.13 -42.15 -2.25
CA SER A 69 20.87 -43.45 -2.90
C SER A 69 20.49 -43.20 -4.35
N GLY A 70 21.28 -43.74 -5.28
CA GLY A 70 21.20 -43.49 -6.71
C GLY A 70 20.03 -44.18 -7.43
N ILE A 71 19.76 -43.68 -8.63
CA ILE A 71 19.32 -44.42 -9.82
C ILE A 71 19.89 -43.68 -11.05
N ASP A 72 20.30 -44.49 -12.03
CA ASP A 72 21.22 -44.29 -13.17
C ASP A 72 20.84 -43.21 -14.21
N PRO A 73 21.82 -42.73 -15.01
CA PRO A 73 21.66 -41.69 -16.02
C PRO A 73 21.55 -42.28 -17.44
N ASP A 74 20.43 -42.87 -17.83
CA ASP A 74 20.18 -43.24 -19.24
C ASP A 74 18.68 -43.37 -19.57
N GLU A 75 18.02 -42.23 -19.80
CA GLU A 75 16.90 -42.13 -20.76
C GLU A 75 16.94 -40.70 -21.34
N ARG A 76 17.84 -40.41 -22.29
CA ARG A 76 17.71 -40.68 -23.73
C ARG A 76 16.45 -40.06 -24.36
N ASN A 77 16.52 -38.74 -24.55
CA ASN A 77 16.17 -38.05 -25.80
C ASN A 77 14.77 -38.31 -26.41
N LYS A 78 13.85 -37.33 -26.29
CA LYS A 78 13.02 -36.90 -27.44
C LYS A 78 12.66 -35.42 -27.38
N ALA A 79 13.35 -34.67 -28.25
CA ALA A 79 12.81 -33.69 -29.20
C ALA A 79 11.84 -32.61 -28.71
N GLY A 80 12.30 -31.36 -28.83
CA GLY A 80 11.47 -30.16 -28.74
C GLY A 80 12.23 -28.86 -29.07
N THR A 81 13.02 -28.86 -30.15
CA THR A 81 13.36 -27.63 -30.91
C THR A 81 12.01 -26.99 -31.29
N GLU A 82 11.75 -25.69 -31.09
CA GLU A 82 12.25 -24.63 -31.96
C GLU A 82 12.40 -23.27 -31.24
N HIS A 83 13.52 -22.65 -31.60
CA HIS A 83 13.88 -21.25 -31.45
C HIS A 83 12.90 -20.31 -32.15
N ARG A 84 12.63 -19.15 -31.54
CA ARG A 84 12.59 -17.89 -32.29
C ARG A 84 13.11 -16.72 -31.43
N PRO A 85 14.31 -16.20 -31.68
CA PRO A 85 14.69 -14.88 -31.18
C PRO A 85 14.13 -13.80 -32.12
N GLU A 86 13.34 -12.88 -31.59
CA GLU A 86 13.01 -11.65 -32.32
C GLU A 86 14.21 -10.71 -32.27
N LEU A 87 14.79 -10.48 -33.46
CA LEU A 87 15.93 -9.60 -33.67
C LEU A 87 15.54 -8.13 -33.59
N HIS A 88 16.56 -7.36 -33.24
CA HIS A 88 16.62 -5.98 -32.80
C HIS A 88 16.59 -4.96 -33.96
N GLU A 89 16.04 -3.78 -33.63
CA GLU A 89 16.41 -2.40 -34.02
C GLU A 89 16.46 -1.87 -35.47
N LYS A 90 15.98 -0.61 -35.54
CA LYS A 90 16.47 0.56 -36.29
C LYS A 90 16.50 0.49 -37.81
N THR A 91 15.76 1.41 -38.44
CA THR A 91 16.30 2.69 -38.94
C THR A 91 15.15 3.68 -39.12
#